data_AF-A0A2G2ZN77-F1
#
_entry.id   AF-A0A2G2ZN77-F1
#
_cell.length_a   1.000
_cell.length_b   1.000
_cell.length_c   1.000
_cell.angle_alpha   90.00
_cell.angle_beta   90.00
_cell.angle_gamma   90.00
#
_symmetry.space_group_name_H-M   'P 1'
#
loop_
_entity.id
_entity.type
_entity.pdbx_description
1 polymer ?
#
loop_
_entity_poly.entity_id
_entity_poly.type
_entity_poly.pdbx_seq_one_letter_code
_entity_poly.pdbx_strand_id
1 'polypeptide(L)'
;MAQLTEFRDDIEAKVEVAVREGYKPKSDVIKWIKDVHELEKEWESMQESITAAKSLTYKCCPSFSLRSDVATQARNIQDQLCKLKEIGEKFGSNMVVENYRMEKVEYIPVSSIEGQPAATRNLHKILQLLEDDKVCIIGVWGTGGVGKTTLVKNLNNELLKNVPSSKLSFGVVIWVTVPKPPIDVRKIQEQIASRLNVKVDKEGSDKSIAGKIYRRLNEEKSFLLILDDVWEAIDLVDVGVPLPEGPARSKVIITSRSLEVCRQMKTDTEMNIFTLKEDESWQLFVKNAGDVVNLEYIQPLAKKIARECDGLPLAITVIGTSMRGKTRVELWQDDLKSLRMSEPHDKDVEKKVYKVIKWSFDSLESQVIELSSEQRSKHLNKKRGDIQSCFLYCSLYPAAIRIDGLIHCWWAEGFLGEHDTYEQAYNRGITYIERLKDACLLEAHRLNSVKMHDVVRDVARWIASTFGDEHHFCFSSWNWVD
;
A
#
# COMPACT_ATOMS: atom_id res chain seq x y z
N MET A 1 -40.54 24.55 28.82
CA MET A 1 -40.03 24.54 27.44
C MET A 1 -38.73 25.31 27.34
N ALA A 2 -38.68 26.63 27.54
CA ALA A 2 -37.44 27.41 27.40
C ALA A 2 -36.17 26.80 28.05
N GLN A 3 -36.27 26.31 29.29
CA GLN A 3 -35.14 25.64 29.97
C GLN A 3 -34.68 24.32 29.30
N LEU A 4 -35.60 23.57 28.70
CA LEU A 4 -35.29 22.32 28.00
C LEU A 4 -34.64 22.62 26.64
N THR A 5 -35.10 23.67 25.97
CA THR A 5 -34.52 24.19 24.72
C THR A 5 -33.08 24.64 24.94
N GLU A 6 -32.83 25.49 25.93
CA GLU A 6 -31.48 25.95 26.29
C GLU A 6 -30.56 24.77 26.66
N PHE A 7 -31.09 23.80 27.40
CA PHE A 7 -30.33 22.61 27.76
C PHE A 7 -30.02 21.72 26.55
N ARG A 8 -30.95 21.59 25.60
CA ARG A 8 -30.68 20.89 24.34
C ARG A 8 -29.61 21.61 23.53
N ASP A 9 -29.69 22.92 23.40
CA ASP A 9 -28.72 23.70 22.61
C ASP A 9 -27.30 23.58 23.19
N ASP A 10 -27.17 23.55 24.52
CA ASP A 10 -25.90 23.27 25.20
C ASP A 10 -25.38 21.84 24.90
N ILE A 11 -26.27 20.83 24.94
CA ILE A 11 -25.92 19.45 24.59
C ILE A 11 -25.51 19.34 23.12
N GLU A 12 -26.26 19.97 22.22
CA GLU A 12 -26.02 19.95 20.78
C GLU A 12 -24.69 20.64 20.44
N ALA A 13 -24.41 21.80 21.06
CA ALA A 13 -23.12 22.48 20.93
C ALA A 13 -21.96 21.62 21.45
N LYS A 14 -22.14 20.94 22.60
CA LYS A 14 -21.13 19.99 23.14
C LYS A 14 -20.92 18.79 22.21
N VAL A 15 -22.00 18.26 21.65
CA VAL A 15 -21.96 17.17 20.67
C VAL A 15 -21.24 17.61 19.40
N GLU A 16 -21.50 18.81 18.89
CA GLU A 16 -20.79 19.35 17.73
C GLU A 16 -19.30 19.57 18.01
N VAL A 17 -18.95 20.15 19.16
CA VAL A 17 -17.54 20.29 19.61
C VAL A 17 -16.90 18.91 19.65
N ALA A 18 -17.55 17.94 20.28
CA ALA A 18 -17.04 16.58 20.38
C ALA A 18 -16.90 15.92 19.00
N VAL A 19 -17.83 16.12 18.07
CA VAL A 19 -17.71 15.62 16.69
C VAL A 19 -16.55 16.29 15.96
N ARG A 20 -16.33 17.60 16.14
CA ARG A 20 -15.15 18.30 15.60
C ARG A 20 -13.84 17.79 16.20
N GLU A 21 -13.86 17.37 17.47
CA GLU A 21 -12.75 16.74 18.18
C GLU A 21 -12.62 15.22 17.91
N GLY A 22 -13.47 14.65 17.04
CA GLY A 22 -13.38 13.26 16.57
C GLY A 22 -14.20 12.22 17.34
N TYR A 23 -15.04 12.63 18.29
CA TYR A 23 -15.90 11.73 19.06
C TYR A 23 -17.21 11.40 18.32
N LYS A 24 -17.71 10.17 18.49
CA LYS A 24 -19.04 9.77 18.00
C LYS A 24 -20.08 9.98 19.12
N PRO A 25 -21.16 10.74 18.86
CA PRO A 25 -22.25 10.87 19.81
C PRO A 25 -22.97 9.53 19.95
N LYS A 26 -23.45 9.22 21.15
CA LYS A 26 -24.26 8.01 21.34
C LYS A 26 -25.63 8.16 20.67
N SER A 27 -26.19 7.04 20.22
CA SER A 27 -27.47 7.01 19.49
C SER A 27 -28.65 7.52 20.33
N ASP A 28 -28.62 7.29 21.64
CA ASP A 28 -29.60 7.80 22.60
C ASP A 28 -29.55 9.31 22.75
N VAL A 29 -28.36 9.93 22.71
CA VAL A 29 -28.19 11.40 22.71
C VAL A 29 -28.76 12.01 21.44
N ILE A 30 -28.43 11.45 20.26
CA ILE A 30 -28.96 11.94 18.97
C ILE A 30 -30.49 11.82 18.95
N LYS A 31 -31.02 10.68 19.40
CA LYS A 31 -32.46 10.47 19.49
C LYS A 31 -33.11 11.49 20.42
N TRP A 32 -32.51 11.74 21.58
CA TRP A 32 -33.03 12.72 22.54
C TRP A 32 -33.08 14.14 21.97
N ILE A 33 -32.03 14.59 21.27
CA ILE A 33 -32.03 15.92 20.60
C ILE A 33 -33.20 16.01 19.62
N LYS A 34 -33.46 14.95 18.85
CA LYS A 34 -34.59 14.88 17.92
C LYS A 34 -35.93 14.92 18.65
N ASP A 35 -36.09 14.13 19.71
CA ASP A 35 -37.32 14.07 20.50
C ASP A 35 -37.65 15.44 21.15
N VAL A 36 -36.63 16.20 21.58
CA VAL A 36 -36.82 17.59 22.10
C VAL A 36 -37.28 18.54 20.98
N HIS A 37 -36.68 18.46 19.79
CA HIS A 37 -37.11 19.26 18.64
C HIS A 37 -38.57 18.97 18.23
N GLU A 38 -39.00 17.71 18.30
CA GLU A 38 -40.39 17.33 18.04
C GLU A 38 -41.34 17.93 19.10
N LEU A 39 -40.97 17.86 20.39
CA LEU A 39 -41.76 18.45 21.47
C LEU A 39 -41.88 19.98 21.38
N GLU A 40 -40.84 20.67 20.91
CA GLU A 40 -40.88 22.11 20.66
C GLU A 40 -41.89 22.49 19.58
N LYS A 41 -41.91 21.75 18.47
CA LYS A 41 -42.91 21.95 17.41
C LYS A 41 -44.33 21.72 17.92
N GLU A 42 -44.53 20.69 18.75
CA GLU A 42 -45.82 20.43 19.39
C GLU A 42 -46.24 21.58 20.32
N TRP A 43 -45.29 22.15 21.08
CA TRP A 43 -45.53 23.30 21.95
C TRP A 43 -45.88 24.57 21.17
N GLU A 44 -45.13 24.88 20.10
CA GLU A 44 -45.39 26.03 19.23
C GLU A 44 -46.79 25.92 18.59
N SER A 45 -47.12 24.76 18.04
CA SER A 45 -48.44 24.49 17.45
C SER A 45 -49.59 24.68 18.47
N MET A 46 -49.37 24.25 19.73
CA MET A 46 -50.35 24.48 20.80
C MET A 46 -50.48 25.97 21.13
N GLN A 47 -49.38 26.73 21.18
CA GLN A 47 -49.41 28.18 21.44
C GLN A 47 -50.13 28.95 20.32
N GLU A 48 -49.89 28.58 19.06
CA GLU A 48 -50.61 29.14 17.91
C GLU A 48 -52.11 28.87 18.01
N SER A 49 -52.49 27.63 18.35
CA SER A 49 -53.89 27.24 18.53
C SER A 49 -54.58 28.04 19.65
N ILE A 50 -53.90 28.28 20.77
CA ILE A 50 -54.39 29.13 21.87
C ILE A 50 -54.54 30.59 21.41
N THR A 51 -53.60 31.09 20.63
CA THR A 51 -53.58 32.48 20.15
C THR A 51 -54.69 32.71 19.13
N ALA A 52 -54.90 31.78 18.19
CA ALA A 52 -56.01 31.79 17.25
C ALA A 52 -57.37 31.75 17.98
N ALA A 53 -57.50 30.89 19.00
CA ALA A 53 -58.71 30.81 19.81
C ALA A 53 -59.00 32.12 20.58
N LYS A 54 -57.98 32.85 21.04
CA LYS A 54 -58.12 34.17 21.69
C LYS A 54 -58.48 35.29 20.70
N SER A 55 -58.03 35.20 19.45
CA SER A 55 -58.36 36.16 18.40
C SER A 55 -59.81 36.05 17.91
N LEU A 56 -60.44 34.88 18.06
CA LEU A 56 -61.82 34.61 17.65
C LEU A 56 -62.87 35.01 18.71
N THR A 57 -62.46 35.42 19.91
CA THR A 57 -63.38 35.78 21.01
C THR A 57 -63.75 37.27 21.03
N TYR A 58 -64.50 37.71 20.02
CA TYR A 58 -65.53 38.76 20.18
C TYR A 58 -66.88 38.15 19.80
N LYS A 59 -67.70 37.85 20.82
CA LYS A 59 -69.04 37.20 20.84
C LYS A 59 -69.05 35.68 21.07
N CYS A 60 -69.47 35.36 22.30
CA CYS A 60 -69.87 34.06 22.86
C CYS A 60 -68.76 33.05 23.16
N CYS A 61 -68.95 32.37 24.30
CA CYS A 61 -68.00 31.53 25.03
C CYS A 61 -67.21 30.54 24.14
N PRO A 62 -65.89 30.36 24.35
CA PRO A 62 -65.17 29.27 23.72
C PRO A 62 -65.78 27.94 24.18
N SER A 63 -66.08 27.05 23.23
CA SER A 63 -66.69 25.74 23.50
C SER A 63 -65.87 24.94 24.51
N PHE A 64 -66.55 24.22 25.40
CA PHE A 64 -65.97 23.36 26.44
C PHE A 64 -64.96 22.34 25.87
N SER A 65 -65.15 21.90 24.61
CA SER A 65 -64.27 20.98 23.88
C SER A 65 -62.87 21.55 23.61
N LEU A 66 -62.75 22.81 23.16
CA LEU A 66 -61.44 23.45 22.93
C LEU A 66 -60.62 23.56 24.22
N ARG A 67 -61.27 23.78 25.37
CA ARG A 67 -60.60 23.82 26.67
C ARG A 67 -60.14 22.43 27.13
N SER A 68 -60.93 21.39 26.91
CA SER A 68 -60.54 20.03 27.26
C SER A 68 -59.38 19.53 26.40
N ASP A 69 -59.37 19.87 25.12
CA ASP A 69 -58.35 19.42 24.17
C ASP A 69 -57.00 20.09 24.45
N VAL A 70 -56.99 21.42 24.64
CA VAL A 70 -55.78 22.16 25.05
C VAL A 70 -55.28 21.71 26.42
N ALA A 71 -56.17 21.45 27.38
CA ALA A 71 -55.78 20.96 28.69
C ALA A 71 -55.22 19.52 28.65
N THR A 72 -55.61 18.71 27.67
CA THR A 72 -55.09 17.35 27.46
C THR A 72 -53.75 17.41 26.76
N GLN A 73 -53.61 18.25 25.73
CA GLN A 73 -52.36 18.49 25.03
C GLN A 73 -51.29 19.09 25.96
N ALA A 74 -51.66 20.06 26.80
CA ALA A 74 -50.76 20.65 27.79
C ALA A 74 -50.24 19.62 28.81
N ARG A 75 -51.11 18.68 29.24
CA ARG A 75 -50.70 17.58 30.13
C ARG A 75 -49.75 16.61 29.43
N ASN A 76 -50.02 16.25 28.17
CA ASN A 76 -49.14 15.37 27.41
C ASN A 76 -47.75 15.99 27.20
N ILE A 77 -47.70 17.28 26.82
CA ILE A 77 -46.44 18.03 26.67
C ILE A 77 -45.71 18.12 28.01
N GLN A 78 -46.43 18.36 29.12
CA GLN A 78 -45.84 18.40 30.45
C GLN A 78 -45.21 17.04 30.84
N ASP A 79 -45.90 15.93 30.57
CA ASP A 79 -45.39 14.58 30.85
C ASP A 79 -44.17 14.24 29.99
N GLN A 80 -44.18 14.56 28.69
CA GLN A 80 -43.03 14.36 27.81
C GLN A 80 -41.86 15.25 28.21
N LEU A 81 -42.13 16.51 28.59
CA LEU A 81 -41.11 17.45 29.09
C LEU A 81 -40.41 16.88 30.32
N CYS A 82 -41.16 16.38 31.31
CA CYS A 82 -40.59 15.77 32.51
C CYS A 82 -39.71 14.57 32.16
N LYS A 83 -40.18 13.67 31.29
CA LYS A 83 -39.42 12.50 30.85
C LYS A 83 -38.12 12.88 30.13
N LEU A 84 -38.19 13.80 29.18
CA LEU A 84 -37.02 14.25 28.43
C LEU A 84 -36.02 14.97 29.32
N LYS A 85 -36.49 15.76 30.30
CA LYS A 85 -35.62 16.39 31.28
C LYS A 85 -34.85 15.36 32.11
N GLU A 86 -35.53 14.34 32.63
CA GLU A 86 -34.89 13.25 33.38
C GLU A 86 -33.89 12.45 32.53
N ILE A 87 -34.18 12.21 31.25
CA ILE A 87 -33.25 11.53 30.34
C ILE A 87 -32.02 12.42 30.08
N GLY A 88 -32.23 13.70 29.82
CA GLY A 88 -31.15 14.65 29.55
C GLY A 88 -30.20 14.82 30.73
N GLU A 89 -30.74 14.89 31.95
CA GLU A 89 -29.94 14.99 33.19
C GLU A 89 -29.07 13.75 33.43
N LYS A 90 -29.51 12.57 32.96
CA LYS A 90 -28.75 11.31 33.07
C LYS A 90 -27.53 11.23 32.14
N PHE A 91 -27.42 12.11 31.15
CA PHE A 91 -26.27 12.07 30.24
C PHE A 91 -24.96 12.49 30.91
N GLY A 92 -24.98 13.43 31.87
CA GLY A 92 -23.76 13.89 32.58
C GLY A 92 -22.60 14.19 31.63
N SER A 93 -21.40 13.69 31.93
CA SER A 93 -20.21 13.73 31.05
C SER A 93 -20.18 12.61 29.98
N ASN A 94 -21.18 11.72 29.98
CA ASN A 94 -21.19 10.44 29.26
C ASN A 94 -21.97 10.52 27.92
N MET A 95 -21.81 11.63 27.20
CA MET A 95 -22.53 11.95 25.95
C MET A 95 -21.90 11.32 24.70
N VAL A 96 -20.66 10.90 24.83
CA VAL A 96 -19.85 10.35 23.75
C VAL A 96 -19.38 8.96 24.12
N VAL A 97 -19.09 8.13 23.12
CA VAL A 97 -18.38 6.87 23.33
C VAL A 97 -16.88 7.20 23.51
N GLU A 98 -16.20 6.50 24.43
CA GLU A 98 -14.78 6.68 24.75
C GLU A 98 -13.91 6.84 23.48
N ASN A 99 -13.20 7.96 23.45
CA ASN A 99 -11.97 8.26 22.71
C ASN A 99 -11.79 7.58 21.34
N TYR A 100 -12.52 8.06 20.31
CA TYR A 100 -12.14 7.83 18.92
C TYR A 100 -11.20 8.96 18.45
N ARG A 101 -10.09 9.20 19.14
CA ARG A 101 -8.99 10.01 18.57
C ARG A 101 -8.25 9.18 17.53
N MET A 102 -8.94 8.83 16.47
CA MET A 102 -8.31 8.29 15.29
C MET A 102 -7.83 9.47 14.46
N GLU A 103 -6.52 9.68 14.45
CA GLU A 103 -5.94 10.57 13.47
C GLU A 103 -6.29 10.06 12.07
N LYS A 104 -6.67 10.96 11.16
CA LYS A 104 -7.01 10.59 9.79
C LYS A 104 -5.84 9.90 9.10
N VAL A 105 -4.61 10.33 9.40
CA VAL A 105 -3.37 9.82 8.86
C VAL A 105 -2.41 9.64 10.03
N GLU A 106 -1.71 8.51 10.09
CA GLU A 106 -0.66 8.28 11.10
C GLU A 106 0.69 8.66 10.49
N TYR A 107 1.56 9.33 11.26
CA TYR A 107 2.92 9.61 10.80
C TYR A 107 3.76 8.34 10.73
N ILE A 108 4.40 8.11 9.58
CA ILE A 108 5.28 6.96 9.38
C ILE A 108 6.74 7.44 9.35
N PRO A 109 7.61 6.95 10.26
CA PRO A 109 9.03 7.28 10.22
C PRO A 109 9.67 6.86 8.88
N VAL A 110 10.20 7.83 8.14
CA VAL A 110 10.88 7.63 6.86
C VAL A 110 11.88 8.75 6.61
N SER A 111 12.96 8.44 5.89
CA SER A 111 13.88 9.45 5.40
C SER A 111 13.19 10.39 4.41
N SER A 112 13.44 11.69 4.56
CA SER A 112 12.95 12.71 3.63
C SER A 112 13.49 12.47 2.22
N ILE A 113 12.61 12.64 1.23
CA ILE A 113 12.95 12.66 -0.20
C ILE A 113 13.28 14.07 -0.71
N GLU A 114 13.34 15.07 0.16
CA GLU A 114 13.75 16.42 -0.21
C GLU A 114 15.15 16.43 -0.85
N GLY A 115 15.28 17.20 -1.93
CA GLY A 115 16.50 17.22 -2.75
C GLY A 115 16.72 15.99 -3.63
N GLN A 116 15.75 15.08 -3.75
CA GLN A 116 15.81 13.91 -4.64
C GLN A 116 14.83 14.10 -5.82
N PRO A 117 15.28 14.59 -7.00
CA PRO A 117 14.37 14.99 -8.08
C PRO A 117 13.48 13.86 -8.60
N ALA A 118 14.02 12.67 -8.83
CA ALA A 118 13.25 11.49 -9.22
C ALA A 118 12.13 11.14 -8.23
N ALA A 119 12.45 11.08 -6.94
CA ALA A 119 11.49 10.75 -5.89
C ALA A 119 10.39 11.83 -5.78
N THR A 120 10.77 13.11 -5.81
CA THR A 120 9.83 14.24 -5.80
C THR A 120 8.90 14.20 -7.02
N ARG A 121 9.43 13.96 -8.23
CA ARG A 121 8.61 13.82 -9.44
C ARG A 121 7.63 12.66 -9.34
N ASN A 122 8.08 11.52 -8.82
CA ASN A 122 7.24 10.34 -8.65
C ASN A 122 6.13 10.58 -7.60
N LEU A 123 6.44 11.29 -6.52
CA LEU A 123 5.47 11.67 -5.49
C LEU A 123 4.35 12.54 -6.08
N HIS A 124 4.71 13.57 -6.86
CA HIS A 124 3.73 14.41 -7.54
C HIS A 124 2.84 13.61 -8.49
N LYS A 125 3.41 12.65 -9.21
CA LYS A 125 2.63 11.78 -10.12
C LYS A 125 1.60 10.94 -9.34
N ILE A 126 1.96 10.37 -8.20
CA ILE A 126 0.99 9.60 -7.38
C ILE A 126 -0.08 10.52 -6.80
N LEU A 127 0.28 11.72 -6.33
CA LEU A 127 -0.69 12.70 -5.85
C LEU A 127 -1.71 13.08 -6.95
N GLN A 128 -1.26 13.29 -8.19
CA GLN A 128 -2.15 13.54 -9.33
C GLN A 128 -3.10 12.37 -9.61
N LEU A 129 -2.60 11.13 -9.52
CA LEU A 129 -3.44 9.93 -9.71
C LEU A 129 -4.49 9.80 -8.59
N LEU A 130 -4.14 10.17 -7.35
CA LEU A 130 -5.10 10.17 -6.24
C LEU A 130 -6.21 11.24 -6.41
N GLU A 131 -5.95 12.31 -7.15
CA GLU A 131 -6.95 13.34 -7.47
C GLU A 131 -7.85 12.98 -8.66
N ASP A 132 -7.50 11.96 -9.44
CA ASP A 132 -8.30 11.50 -10.58
C ASP A 132 -9.46 10.61 -10.08
N ASP A 133 -10.70 11.03 -10.34
CA ASP A 133 -11.90 10.28 -9.92
C ASP A 133 -12.08 8.97 -10.68
N LYS A 134 -11.39 8.80 -11.82
CA LYS A 134 -11.44 7.58 -12.63
C LYS A 134 -10.48 6.49 -12.15
N VAL A 135 -9.54 6.84 -11.27
CA VAL A 135 -8.48 5.92 -10.80
C VAL A 135 -8.76 5.53 -9.36
N CYS A 136 -9.17 4.30 -9.10
CA CYS A 136 -9.46 3.82 -7.75
C CYS A 136 -8.30 3.01 -7.16
N ILE A 137 -7.67 2.16 -7.97
CA ILE A 137 -6.59 1.27 -7.56
C ILE A 137 -5.33 1.58 -8.36
N ILE A 138 -4.27 1.98 -7.67
CA ILE A 138 -2.97 2.37 -8.24
C ILE A 138 -1.94 1.29 -7.92
N GLY A 139 -1.36 0.68 -8.95
CA GLY A 139 -0.22 -0.24 -8.81
C GLY A 139 1.11 0.50 -8.93
N VAL A 140 1.90 0.59 -7.86
CA VAL A 140 3.27 1.12 -7.87
C VAL A 140 4.24 -0.05 -7.90
N TRP A 141 4.95 -0.24 -9.01
CA TRP A 141 5.78 -1.42 -9.22
C TRP A 141 7.20 -1.08 -9.68
N GLY A 142 8.10 -2.07 -9.65
CA GLY A 142 9.50 -1.92 -10.04
C GLY A 142 10.44 -2.85 -9.26
N THR A 143 11.73 -2.84 -9.58
CA THR A 143 12.74 -3.74 -9.01
C THR A 143 12.84 -3.63 -7.48
N GLY A 144 13.25 -4.73 -6.82
CA GLY A 144 13.57 -4.73 -5.39
C GLY A 144 14.62 -3.67 -5.06
N GLY A 145 14.36 -2.82 -4.06
CA GLY A 145 15.30 -1.75 -3.65
C GLY A 145 15.22 -0.43 -4.43
N VAL A 146 14.27 -0.28 -5.37
CA VAL A 146 14.11 0.96 -6.16
C VAL A 146 13.46 2.13 -5.39
N GLY A 147 12.94 1.89 -4.18
CA GLY A 147 12.42 2.94 -3.30
C GLY A 147 10.89 3.11 -3.29
N LYS A 148 10.11 2.14 -3.78
CA LYS A 148 8.62 2.17 -3.76
C LYS A 148 8.05 2.42 -2.36
N THR A 149 8.45 1.62 -1.37
CA THR A 149 8.01 1.78 0.02
C THR A 149 8.38 3.16 0.57
N THR A 150 9.60 3.63 0.32
CA THR A 150 10.04 4.98 0.74
C THR A 150 9.17 6.07 0.12
N LEU A 151 8.84 5.94 -1.16
CA LEU A 151 7.97 6.87 -1.89
C LEU A 151 6.57 6.93 -1.27
N VAL A 152 5.93 5.77 -1.04
CA VAL A 152 4.56 5.73 -0.52
C VAL A 152 4.49 6.09 0.97
N LYS A 153 5.54 5.86 1.76
CA LYS A 153 5.64 6.41 3.13
C LYS A 153 5.72 7.93 3.14
N ASN A 154 6.50 8.53 2.24
CA ASN A 154 6.55 9.99 2.11
C ASN A 154 5.20 10.54 1.63
N LEU A 155 4.54 9.86 0.69
CA LEU A 155 3.16 10.20 0.29
C LEU A 155 2.20 10.22 1.47
N ASN A 156 2.19 9.18 2.31
CA ASN A 156 1.38 9.15 3.52
C ASN A 156 1.63 10.39 4.38
N ASN A 157 2.89 10.75 4.60
CA ASN A 157 3.23 11.91 5.43
C ASN A 157 2.92 13.26 4.74
N GLU A 158 2.89 13.33 3.41
CA GLU A 158 2.41 14.52 2.70
C GLU A 158 0.91 14.76 2.95
N LEU A 159 0.12 13.69 3.13
CA LEU A 159 -1.31 13.80 3.45
C LEU A 159 -1.59 14.33 4.86
N LEU A 160 -0.57 14.40 5.74
CA LEU A 160 -0.66 15.10 7.03
C LEU A 160 -0.61 16.62 6.88
N LYS A 161 0.00 17.12 5.80
CA LYS A 161 0.06 18.56 5.56
C LYS A 161 -1.34 19.03 5.16
N ASN A 162 -1.65 20.31 5.42
CA ASN A 162 -2.90 20.91 4.96
C ASN A 162 -2.88 21.03 3.43
N VAL A 163 -3.20 19.93 2.73
CA VAL A 163 -3.25 19.90 1.28
C VAL A 163 -4.53 20.62 0.85
N PRO A 164 -4.44 21.64 -0.03
CA PRO A 164 -5.61 22.44 -0.42
C PRO A 164 -6.66 21.64 -1.21
N SER A 165 -6.30 20.45 -1.72
CA SER A 165 -7.19 19.60 -2.49
C SER A 165 -8.13 18.79 -1.61
N SER A 166 -9.42 19.09 -1.68
CA SER A 166 -10.46 18.31 -0.97
C SER A 166 -10.53 16.84 -1.39
N LYS A 167 -9.94 16.47 -2.55
CA LYS A 167 -9.84 15.10 -3.04
C LYS A 167 -8.79 14.28 -2.32
N LEU A 168 -7.72 14.91 -1.85
CA LEU A 168 -6.66 14.29 -1.05
C LEU A 168 -7.01 14.22 0.44
N SER A 169 -8.19 14.72 0.83
CA SER A 169 -8.71 14.63 2.19
C SER A 169 -9.49 13.32 2.37
N PHE A 170 -8.77 12.28 2.79
CA PHE A 170 -9.35 10.98 3.17
C PHE A 170 -9.94 11.04 4.59
N GLY A 171 -11.02 10.30 4.84
CA GLY A 171 -11.55 10.08 6.19
C GLY A 171 -10.56 9.31 7.05
N VAL A 172 -9.92 8.29 6.46
CA VAL A 172 -8.87 7.50 7.09
C VAL A 172 -7.83 7.02 6.07
N VAL A 173 -6.56 6.99 6.47
CA VAL A 173 -5.45 6.39 5.70
C VAL A 173 -4.92 5.19 6.47
N ILE A 174 -4.89 4.04 5.80
CA ILE A 174 -4.59 2.73 6.38
C ILE A 174 -3.34 2.18 5.72
N TRP A 175 -2.27 2.02 6.49
CA TRP A 175 -1.06 1.36 6.04
C TRP A 175 -1.08 -0.11 6.44
N VAL A 176 -0.82 -1.00 5.48
CA VAL A 176 -0.69 -2.44 5.71
C VAL A 176 0.59 -2.91 5.05
N THR A 177 1.47 -3.56 5.81
CA THR A 177 2.59 -4.30 5.25
C THR A 177 2.12 -5.73 5.00
N VAL A 178 2.11 -6.17 3.74
CA VAL A 178 1.64 -7.51 3.38
C VAL A 178 2.70 -8.55 3.77
N PRO A 179 2.31 -9.61 4.52
CA PRO A 179 3.24 -10.69 4.84
C PRO A 179 3.75 -11.40 3.58
N LYS A 180 4.96 -11.92 3.66
CA LYS A 180 5.51 -12.78 2.60
C LYS A 180 4.67 -14.06 2.44
N PRO A 181 4.64 -14.65 1.24
CA PRO A 181 3.91 -15.88 0.99
C PRO A 181 4.32 -17.06 1.88
N PRO A 182 3.40 -17.99 2.17
CA PRO A 182 1.99 -17.98 1.76
C PRO A 182 1.19 -16.84 2.42
N ILE A 183 0.28 -16.20 1.68
CA ILE A 183 -0.50 -15.05 2.19
C ILE A 183 -1.29 -15.46 3.44
N ASP A 184 -1.12 -14.66 4.49
CA ASP A 184 -1.85 -14.75 5.74
C ASP A 184 -2.89 -13.60 5.80
N VAL A 185 -4.11 -13.88 5.31
CA VAL A 185 -5.22 -12.91 5.26
C VAL A 185 -5.53 -12.38 6.66
N ARG A 186 -5.42 -13.22 7.69
CA ARG A 186 -5.68 -12.84 9.08
C ARG A 186 -4.75 -11.72 9.54
N LYS A 187 -3.45 -11.78 9.23
CA LYS A 187 -2.50 -10.70 9.56
C LYS A 187 -2.79 -9.39 8.84
N ILE A 188 -3.30 -9.46 7.61
CA ILE A 188 -3.73 -8.26 6.86
C ILE A 188 -4.95 -7.65 7.54
N GLN A 189 -5.95 -8.46 7.85
CA GLN A 189 -7.16 -8.04 8.54
C GLN A 189 -6.87 -7.47 9.92
N GLU A 190 -5.93 -8.04 10.68
CA GLU A 190 -5.54 -7.54 12.01
C GLU A 190 -4.91 -6.13 11.94
N GLN A 191 -4.08 -5.85 10.93
CA GLN A 191 -3.53 -4.51 10.71
C GLN A 191 -4.63 -3.49 10.38
N ILE A 192 -5.53 -3.84 9.46
CA ILE A 192 -6.66 -2.97 9.07
C ILE A 192 -7.60 -2.74 10.26
N ALA A 193 -7.97 -3.81 10.96
CA ALA A 193 -8.88 -3.75 12.10
C ALA A 193 -8.28 -2.94 13.25
N SER A 194 -6.99 -3.12 13.56
CA SER A 194 -6.26 -2.29 14.52
C SER A 194 -6.34 -0.82 14.13
N ARG A 195 -6.06 -0.50 12.86
CA ARG A 195 -6.11 0.88 12.36
C ARG A 195 -7.52 1.47 12.37
N LEU A 196 -8.56 0.65 12.32
CA LEU A 196 -9.97 1.04 12.34
C LEU A 196 -10.63 0.91 13.74
N ASN A 197 -9.86 0.58 14.79
CA ASN A 197 -10.36 0.27 16.13
C ASN A 197 -11.49 -0.78 16.13
N VAL A 198 -11.42 -1.75 15.22
CA VAL A 198 -12.36 -2.87 15.13
C VAL A 198 -11.84 -4.01 16.00
N LYS A 199 -12.69 -4.51 16.90
CA LYS A 199 -12.35 -5.67 17.73
C LYS A 199 -12.25 -6.94 16.87
N VAL A 200 -11.05 -7.50 16.84
CA VAL A 200 -10.75 -8.80 16.25
C VAL A 200 -10.88 -9.87 17.33
N ASP A 201 -11.86 -10.74 17.18
CA ASP A 201 -12.04 -11.87 18.09
C ASP A 201 -11.06 -12.97 17.68
N LYS A 202 -10.25 -13.47 18.62
CA LYS A 202 -9.23 -14.50 18.33
C LYS A 202 -9.83 -15.79 17.76
N GLU A 203 -11.05 -16.13 18.18
CA GLU A 203 -11.80 -17.30 17.72
C GLU A 203 -12.68 -17.01 16.49
N GLY A 204 -12.78 -15.75 16.07
CA GLY A 204 -13.58 -15.35 14.92
C GLY A 204 -12.95 -15.83 13.60
N SER A 205 -13.79 -16.26 12.66
CA SER A 205 -13.36 -16.60 11.30
C SER A 205 -12.95 -15.35 10.51
N ASP A 206 -12.06 -15.52 9.54
CA ASP A 206 -11.60 -14.44 8.66
C ASP A 206 -12.77 -13.75 7.95
N LYS A 207 -13.80 -14.50 7.53
CA LYS A 207 -15.03 -13.95 6.95
C LYS A 207 -15.79 -13.04 7.92
N SER A 208 -15.86 -13.42 9.20
CA SER A 208 -16.52 -12.59 10.22
C SER A 208 -15.75 -11.28 10.44
N ILE A 209 -14.42 -11.32 10.40
CA ILE A 209 -13.57 -10.13 10.56
C ILE A 209 -13.69 -9.23 9.33
N ALA A 210 -13.63 -9.82 8.13
CA ALA A 210 -13.87 -9.11 6.87
C ALA A 210 -15.20 -8.34 6.92
N GLY A 211 -16.30 -8.98 7.35
CA GLY A 211 -17.60 -8.33 7.48
C GLY A 211 -17.66 -7.20 8.52
N LYS A 212 -16.80 -7.23 9.56
CA LYS A 212 -16.67 -6.11 10.51
C LYS A 212 -15.87 -4.95 9.89
N ILE A 213 -14.74 -5.25 9.23
CA ILE A 213 -13.91 -4.27 8.53
C ILE A 213 -14.74 -3.57 7.44
N TYR A 214 -15.45 -4.34 6.63
CA TYR A 214 -16.28 -3.84 5.53
C TYR A 214 -17.34 -2.84 6.02
N ARG A 215 -18.09 -3.21 7.06
CA ARG A 215 -19.08 -2.29 7.68
C ARG A 215 -18.42 -1.02 8.20
N ARG A 216 -17.28 -1.15 8.87
CA ARG A 216 -16.56 0.00 9.43
C ARG A 216 -16.03 0.94 8.34
N LEU A 217 -15.52 0.41 7.23
CA LEU A 217 -15.06 1.21 6.09
C LEU A 217 -16.22 1.91 5.38
N ASN A 218 -17.40 1.31 5.32
CA ASN A 218 -18.60 1.96 4.76
C ASN A 218 -19.16 3.09 5.66
N GLU A 219 -18.79 3.14 6.94
CA GLU A 219 -19.09 4.29 7.81
C GLU A 219 -18.15 5.47 7.55
N GLU A 220 -17.00 5.25 6.91
CA GLU A 220 -16.07 6.32 6.54
C GLU A 220 -16.55 7.08 5.31
N LYS A 221 -16.34 8.41 5.32
CA LYS A 221 -16.59 9.24 4.15
C LYS A 221 -15.74 8.83 2.95
N SER A 222 -14.49 8.42 3.23
CA SER A 222 -13.53 7.90 2.27
C SER A 222 -12.34 7.28 3.00
N PHE A 223 -11.63 6.37 2.33
CA PHE A 223 -10.39 5.81 2.85
C PHE A 223 -9.30 5.74 1.78
N LEU A 224 -8.04 5.81 2.19
CA LEU A 224 -6.90 5.38 1.38
C LEU A 224 -6.31 4.13 2.04
N LEU A 225 -6.33 3.00 1.34
CA LEU A 225 -5.65 1.79 1.77
C LEU A 225 -4.31 1.67 1.02
N ILE A 226 -3.22 1.55 1.75
CA ILE A 226 -1.89 1.30 1.21
C ILE A 226 -1.50 -0.13 1.57
N LEU A 227 -1.41 -1.00 0.56
CA LEU A 227 -0.87 -2.36 0.66
C LEU A 227 0.59 -2.34 0.19
N ASP A 228 1.52 -2.38 1.14
CA ASP A 228 2.95 -2.34 0.86
C ASP A 228 3.55 -3.76 0.77
N ASP A 229 4.42 -3.96 -0.23
CA ASP A 229 5.18 -5.18 -0.51
C ASP A 229 4.28 -6.40 -0.80
N VAL A 230 3.35 -6.25 -1.75
CA VAL A 230 2.44 -7.33 -2.18
C VAL A 230 3.16 -8.31 -3.10
N TRP A 231 3.18 -9.60 -2.71
CA TRP A 231 3.89 -10.67 -3.41
C TRP A 231 2.99 -11.55 -4.29
N GLU A 232 1.74 -11.73 -3.89
CA GLU A 232 0.71 -12.55 -4.53
C GLU A 232 -0.61 -11.75 -4.53
N ALA A 233 -1.51 -12.03 -5.47
CA ALA A 233 -2.76 -11.31 -5.57
C ALA A 233 -3.65 -11.52 -4.33
N ILE A 234 -4.24 -10.44 -3.83
CA ILE A 234 -5.14 -10.46 -2.66
C ILE A 234 -6.55 -10.11 -3.13
N ASP A 235 -7.53 -10.93 -2.75
CA ASP A 235 -8.92 -10.53 -2.89
C ASP A 235 -9.28 -9.52 -1.79
N LEU A 236 -9.52 -8.26 -2.20
CA LEU A 236 -9.87 -7.17 -1.29
C LEU A 236 -11.16 -7.45 -0.52
N VAL A 237 -12.12 -8.16 -1.12
CA VAL A 237 -13.40 -8.51 -0.49
C VAL A 237 -13.19 -9.52 0.64
N ASP A 238 -12.31 -10.50 0.44
CA ASP A 238 -11.95 -11.49 1.47
C ASP A 238 -11.24 -10.85 2.67
N VAL A 239 -10.52 -9.75 2.45
CA VAL A 239 -9.93 -8.92 3.52
C VAL A 239 -10.98 -8.02 4.19
N GLY A 240 -12.12 -7.79 3.55
CA GLY A 240 -13.19 -6.91 4.04
C GLY A 240 -13.10 -5.48 3.52
N VAL A 241 -12.33 -5.22 2.47
CA VAL A 241 -12.20 -3.91 1.84
C VAL A 241 -13.25 -3.81 0.72
N PRO A 242 -14.19 -2.83 0.78
CA PRO A 242 -15.12 -2.63 -0.32
C PRO A 242 -14.38 -2.20 -1.58
N LEU A 243 -14.73 -2.80 -2.71
CA LEU A 243 -14.23 -2.38 -4.01
C LEU A 243 -14.70 -0.94 -4.26
N PRO A 244 -13.79 0.00 -4.59
CA PRO A 244 -14.21 1.36 -4.89
C PRO A 244 -14.91 1.37 -6.26
N GLU A 245 -16.25 1.47 -6.27
CA GLU A 245 -17.06 1.58 -7.49
C GLU A 245 -17.65 3.00 -7.63
N GLY A 246 -17.55 3.59 -8.83
CA GLY A 246 -18.10 4.93 -9.14
C GLY A 246 -17.11 6.09 -8.90
N PRO A 247 -17.56 7.35 -8.82
CA PRO A 247 -16.70 8.49 -8.42
C PRO A 247 -16.37 8.36 -6.92
N ALA A 248 -15.57 7.35 -6.61
CA ALA A 248 -15.23 6.95 -5.26
C ALA A 248 -14.12 7.86 -4.74
N ARG A 249 -14.38 8.48 -3.59
CA ARG A 249 -13.36 9.18 -2.81
C ARG A 249 -12.36 8.21 -2.16
N SER A 250 -12.64 6.91 -2.17
CA SER A 250 -11.77 5.89 -1.60
C SER A 250 -10.80 5.34 -2.64
N LYS A 251 -9.57 5.08 -2.23
CA LYS A 251 -8.47 4.67 -3.11
C LYS A 251 -7.67 3.53 -2.49
N VAL A 252 -7.03 2.73 -3.34
CA VAL A 252 -6.08 1.69 -2.94
C VAL A 252 -4.75 1.94 -3.67
N ILE A 253 -3.65 1.94 -2.92
CA ILE A 253 -2.29 1.91 -3.49
C ILE A 253 -1.69 0.55 -3.15
N ILE A 254 -1.12 -0.09 -4.16
CA ILE A 254 -0.40 -1.35 -4.03
C ILE A 254 1.06 -1.08 -4.36
N THR A 255 2.00 -1.48 -3.51
CA THR A 255 3.41 -1.55 -3.92
C THR A 255 3.80 -3.01 -4.19
N SER A 256 4.42 -3.27 -5.33
CA SER A 256 4.81 -4.64 -5.72
C SER A 256 6.13 -4.67 -6.48
N ARG A 257 6.78 -5.83 -6.48
CA ARG A 257 7.93 -6.12 -7.36
C ARG A 257 7.53 -6.81 -8.65
N SER A 258 6.23 -7.10 -8.80
CA SER A 258 5.66 -7.82 -9.91
C SER A 258 4.54 -7.01 -10.54
N LEU A 259 4.70 -6.65 -11.81
CA LEU A 259 3.63 -6.05 -12.61
C LEU A 259 2.44 -7.02 -12.74
N GLU A 260 2.72 -8.32 -12.83
CA GLU A 260 1.68 -9.34 -12.91
C GLU A 260 0.77 -9.35 -11.68
N VAL A 261 1.32 -9.12 -10.48
CA VAL A 261 0.50 -8.98 -9.25
C VAL A 261 -0.42 -7.76 -9.33
N CYS A 262 0.04 -6.64 -9.88
CA CYS A 262 -0.82 -5.46 -10.10
C CYS A 262 -1.97 -5.78 -11.06
N ARG A 263 -1.68 -6.47 -12.17
CA ARG A 263 -2.69 -6.90 -13.15
C ARG A 263 -3.71 -7.87 -12.54
N GLN A 264 -3.25 -8.85 -11.77
CA GLN A 264 -4.13 -9.83 -11.10
C GLN A 264 -5.05 -9.14 -10.07
N MET A 265 -4.56 -8.10 -9.40
CA MET A 265 -5.37 -7.24 -8.52
C MET A 265 -6.21 -6.20 -9.27
N LYS A 266 -6.20 -6.21 -10.61
CA LYS A 266 -7.02 -5.37 -11.49
C LYS A 266 -6.84 -3.88 -11.21
N THR A 267 -5.59 -3.43 -11.08
CA THR A 267 -5.26 -2.00 -10.93
C THR A 267 -5.79 -1.19 -12.12
N ASP A 268 -6.34 -0.01 -11.86
CA ASP A 268 -6.81 0.91 -12.92
C ASP A 268 -5.64 1.57 -13.66
N THR A 269 -4.54 1.79 -12.94
CA THR A 269 -3.33 2.37 -13.49
C THR A 269 -2.09 1.80 -12.80
N GLU A 270 -1.01 1.66 -13.58
CA GLU A 270 0.27 1.18 -13.09
C GLU A 270 1.35 2.24 -13.27
N MET A 271 2.15 2.45 -12.22
CA MET A 271 3.27 3.35 -12.19
C MET A 271 4.56 2.58 -11.91
N ASN A 272 5.39 2.44 -12.95
CA ASN A 272 6.72 1.89 -12.80
C ASN A 272 7.68 2.92 -12.16
N ILE A 273 8.38 2.51 -11.10
CA ILE A 273 9.46 3.25 -10.48
C ILE A 273 10.78 2.74 -11.06
N PHE A 274 11.40 3.59 -11.88
CA PHE A 274 12.69 3.33 -12.50
C PHE A 274 13.86 3.66 -11.57
N THR A 275 15.02 3.10 -11.90
CA THR A 275 16.31 3.45 -11.28
C THR A 275 16.69 4.90 -11.54
N LEU A 276 17.60 5.40 -10.71
CA LEU A 276 18.08 6.78 -10.76
C LEU A 276 18.97 7.00 -11.99
N LYS A 277 18.92 8.21 -12.55
CA LYS A 277 19.89 8.62 -13.58
C LYS A 277 21.28 8.76 -12.98
N GLU A 278 22.32 8.78 -13.82
CA GLU A 278 23.73 8.85 -13.36
C GLU A 278 23.97 10.04 -12.40
N ASP A 279 23.47 11.24 -12.72
CA ASP A 279 23.64 12.42 -11.85
C ASP A 279 22.95 12.26 -10.49
N GLU A 280 21.71 11.78 -10.48
CA GLU A 280 20.93 11.55 -9.25
C GLU A 280 21.55 10.44 -8.39
N SER A 281 22.08 9.41 -9.07
CA SER A 281 22.79 8.30 -8.44
C SER A 281 24.08 8.77 -7.77
N TRP A 282 24.84 9.60 -8.48
CA TRP A 282 26.07 10.19 -7.94
C TRP A 282 25.79 11.08 -6.72
N GLN A 283 24.76 11.93 -6.78
CA GLN A 283 24.34 12.75 -5.64
C GLN A 283 23.96 11.90 -4.43
N LEU A 284 23.20 10.82 -4.62
CA LEU A 284 22.84 9.90 -3.54
C LEU A 284 24.08 9.15 -3.01
N PHE A 285 25.02 8.75 -3.87
CA PHE A 285 26.26 8.11 -3.46
C PHE A 285 27.10 9.04 -2.58
N VAL A 286 27.32 10.28 -3.03
CA VAL A 286 28.07 11.32 -2.29
C VAL A 286 27.42 11.58 -0.92
N LYS A 287 26.09 11.66 -0.86
CA LYS A 287 25.35 11.85 0.39
C LYS A 287 25.63 10.76 1.44
N ASN A 288 25.85 9.51 1.00
CA ASN A 288 26.09 8.38 1.90
C ASN A 288 27.58 8.14 2.19
N ALA A 289 28.45 8.28 1.19
CA ALA A 289 29.90 8.13 1.34
C ALA A 289 30.58 9.33 2.02
N GLY A 290 29.97 10.52 1.94
CA GLY A 290 30.53 11.76 2.48
C GLY A 290 31.69 12.30 1.65
N ASP A 291 32.39 13.30 2.21
CA ASP A 291 33.36 14.12 1.47
C ASP A 291 34.61 13.37 0.97
N VAL A 292 34.83 12.14 1.43
CA VAL A 292 35.95 11.28 0.99
C VAL A 292 35.96 11.06 -0.52
N VAL A 293 34.78 11.10 -1.16
CA VAL A 293 34.63 10.95 -2.61
C VAL A 293 35.19 12.12 -3.42
N ASN A 294 35.45 13.26 -2.76
CA ASN A 294 36.02 14.45 -3.39
C ASN A 294 37.56 14.45 -3.39
N LEU A 295 38.20 13.50 -2.69
CA LEU A 295 39.65 13.34 -2.76
C LEU A 295 40.06 12.92 -4.18
N GLU A 296 41.00 13.64 -4.78
CA GLU A 296 41.38 13.50 -6.20
C GLU A 296 41.74 12.05 -6.59
N TYR A 297 42.43 11.34 -5.70
CA TYR A 297 42.83 9.94 -5.91
C TYR A 297 41.74 8.90 -5.60
N ILE A 298 40.64 9.30 -4.92
CA ILE A 298 39.48 8.43 -4.63
C ILE A 298 38.37 8.63 -5.65
N GLN A 299 38.13 9.87 -6.09
CA GLN A 299 37.00 10.22 -6.94
C GLN A 299 36.83 9.31 -8.17
N PRO A 300 37.89 8.94 -8.91
CA PRO A 300 37.76 8.05 -10.06
C PRO A 300 37.23 6.65 -9.69
N LEU A 301 37.62 6.11 -8.54
CA LEU A 301 37.13 4.82 -8.05
C LEU A 301 35.71 4.95 -7.49
N ALA A 302 35.42 6.02 -6.74
CA ALA A 302 34.08 6.29 -6.24
C ALA A 302 33.05 6.38 -7.37
N LYS A 303 33.38 7.08 -8.47
CA LYS A 303 32.51 7.15 -9.67
C LYS A 303 32.31 5.78 -10.32
N LYS A 304 33.34 4.93 -10.36
CA LYS A 304 33.21 3.56 -10.89
C LYS A 304 32.28 2.72 -10.00
N ILE A 305 32.49 2.72 -8.68
CA ILE A 305 31.64 1.99 -7.73
C ILE A 305 30.18 2.46 -7.81
N ALA A 306 29.95 3.78 -7.88
CA ALA A 306 28.60 4.33 -8.04
C ALA A 306 27.93 3.85 -9.34
N ARG A 307 28.70 3.65 -10.43
CA ARG A 307 28.21 3.10 -11.70
C ARG A 307 27.91 1.61 -11.61
N GLU A 308 28.68 0.81 -10.86
CA GLU A 308 28.37 -0.60 -10.63
C GLU A 308 27.01 -0.78 -9.91
N CYS A 309 26.51 0.25 -9.21
CA CYS A 309 25.18 0.22 -8.60
C CYS A 309 24.02 0.40 -9.61
N ASP A 310 24.31 0.78 -10.86
CA ASP A 310 23.39 0.95 -12.00
C ASP A 310 22.09 1.72 -11.65
N GLY A 311 22.24 2.75 -10.82
CA GLY A 311 21.13 3.62 -10.42
C GLY A 311 20.18 3.05 -9.36
N LEU A 312 20.44 1.86 -8.80
CA LEU A 312 19.59 1.25 -7.79
C LEU A 312 19.79 1.92 -6.40
N PRO A 313 18.81 2.66 -5.85
CA PRO A 313 18.97 3.43 -4.61
C PRO A 313 19.43 2.61 -3.41
N LEU A 314 18.94 1.38 -3.25
CA LEU A 314 19.34 0.49 -2.17
C LEU A 314 20.83 0.13 -2.24
N ALA A 315 21.32 -0.25 -3.43
CA ALA A 315 22.73 -0.57 -3.64
C ALA A 315 23.61 0.66 -3.39
N ILE A 316 23.25 1.80 -3.99
CA ILE A 316 23.96 3.08 -3.82
C ILE A 316 24.08 3.47 -2.35
N THR A 317 22.99 3.32 -1.59
CA THR A 317 22.95 3.71 -0.18
C THR A 317 23.82 2.80 0.67
N VAL A 318 23.71 1.47 0.50
CA VAL A 318 24.46 0.50 1.30
C VAL A 318 25.95 0.58 0.98
N ILE A 319 26.32 0.54 -0.29
CA ILE A 319 27.72 0.59 -0.74
C ILE A 319 28.32 1.98 -0.44
N GLY A 320 27.61 3.06 -0.73
CA GLY A 320 28.08 4.41 -0.37
C GLY A 320 28.37 4.53 1.13
N THR A 321 27.47 4.00 1.98
CA THR A 321 27.66 3.99 3.44
C THR A 321 28.86 3.13 3.87
N SER A 322 29.08 1.96 3.26
CA SER A 322 30.23 1.11 3.59
C SER A 322 31.55 1.77 3.23
N MET A 323 31.55 2.69 2.26
CA MET A 323 32.73 3.44 1.84
C MET A 323 33.00 4.71 2.65
N ARG A 324 32.08 5.08 3.55
CA ARG A 324 32.18 6.31 4.35
C ARG A 324 33.45 6.34 5.20
N GLY A 325 34.24 7.41 5.04
CA GLY A 325 35.47 7.64 5.81
C GLY A 325 36.67 6.79 5.40
N LYS A 326 36.56 5.91 4.39
CA LYS A 326 37.70 5.12 3.90
C LYS A 326 38.60 5.97 3.00
N THR A 327 39.73 6.44 3.52
CA THR A 327 40.66 7.31 2.77
C THR A 327 41.73 6.55 1.98
N ARG A 328 41.88 5.23 2.20
CA ARG A 328 42.90 4.42 1.53
C ARG A 328 42.40 3.91 0.18
N VAL A 329 43.17 4.16 -0.88
CA VAL A 329 42.85 3.74 -2.27
C VAL A 329 42.63 2.22 -2.37
N GLU A 330 43.42 1.43 -1.65
CA GLU A 330 43.35 -0.04 -1.74
C GLU A 330 41.98 -0.57 -1.33
N LEU A 331 41.31 0.09 -0.37
CA LEU A 331 39.98 -0.31 0.09
C LEU A 331 38.92 -0.09 -0.99
N TRP A 332 39.07 0.94 -1.82
CA TRP A 332 38.16 1.22 -2.95
C TRP A 332 38.43 0.30 -4.13
N GLN A 333 39.69 -0.08 -4.35
CA GLN A 333 40.04 -1.05 -5.38
C GLN A 333 39.54 -2.45 -5.04
N ASP A 334 39.68 -2.88 -3.79
CA ASP A 334 39.17 -4.17 -3.32
C ASP A 334 37.64 -4.24 -3.42
N ASP A 335 36.94 -3.19 -2.97
CA ASP A 335 35.47 -3.12 -3.06
C ASP A 335 34.99 -3.13 -4.52
N LEU A 336 35.61 -2.32 -5.39
CA LEU A 336 35.30 -2.33 -6.82
C LEU A 336 35.54 -3.70 -7.47
N LYS A 337 36.62 -4.39 -7.08
CA LYS A 337 36.92 -5.74 -7.56
C LYS A 337 35.85 -6.73 -7.08
N SER A 338 35.51 -6.70 -5.80
CA SER A 338 34.48 -7.55 -5.18
C SER A 338 33.13 -7.41 -5.89
N LEU A 339 32.69 -6.17 -6.18
CA LEU A 339 31.45 -5.92 -6.92
C LEU A 339 31.47 -6.52 -8.32
N ARG A 340 32.57 -6.34 -9.07
CA ARG A 340 32.72 -6.87 -10.44
C ARG A 340 32.79 -8.39 -10.52
N MET A 341 33.29 -9.03 -9.47
CA MET A 341 33.30 -10.49 -9.32
C MET A 341 31.94 -11.02 -8.83
N SER A 342 31.01 -10.13 -8.47
CA SER A 342 29.73 -10.51 -7.85
C SER A 342 29.92 -11.30 -6.54
N GLU A 343 31.02 -11.06 -5.84
CA GLU A 343 31.42 -11.72 -4.59
C GLU A 343 31.52 -10.68 -3.47
N PRO A 344 30.40 -10.28 -2.85
CA PRO A 344 30.39 -9.19 -1.88
C PRO A 344 31.18 -9.58 -0.64
N HIS A 345 32.37 -9.00 -0.46
CA HIS A 345 33.18 -9.19 0.76
C HIS A 345 32.54 -8.53 1.97
N ASP A 346 31.80 -7.44 1.74
CA ASP A 346 31.02 -6.76 2.78
C ASP A 346 29.72 -7.51 3.06
N LYS A 347 29.61 -8.05 4.28
CA LYS A 347 28.42 -8.76 4.76
C LYS A 347 27.16 -7.90 4.73
N ASP A 348 27.27 -6.58 4.83
CA ASP A 348 26.13 -5.68 4.72
C ASP A 348 25.63 -5.58 3.27
N VAL A 349 26.51 -5.62 2.27
CA VAL A 349 26.11 -5.67 0.85
C VAL A 349 25.38 -6.97 0.55
N GLU A 350 25.94 -8.11 0.97
CA GLU A 350 25.28 -9.41 0.83
C GLU A 350 23.89 -9.39 1.51
N LYS A 351 23.83 -8.95 2.77
CA LYS A 351 22.61 -9.01 3.59
C LYS A 351 21.54 -8.01 3.17
N LYS A 352 21.93 -6.76 2.86
CA LYS A 352 20.99 -5.65 2.64
C LYS A 352 20.67 -5.42 1.18
N VAL A 353 21.52 -5.87 0.25
CA VAL A 353 21.29 -5.72 -1.20
C VAL A 353 20.96 -7.08 -1.81
N TYR A 354 21.90 -8.04 -1.76
CA TYR A 354 21.78 -9.27 -2.54
C TYR A 354 20.63 -10.15 -2.05
N LYS A 355 20.50 -10.36 -0.74
CA LYS A 355 19.36 -11.11 -0.17
C LYS A 355 18.01 -10.45 -0.42
N VAL A 356 17.97 -9.11 -0.50
CA VAL A 356 16.73 -8.38 -0.80
C VAL A 356 16.32 -8.63 -2.24
N ILE A 357 17.25 -8.60 -3.20
CA ILE A 357 16.96 -8.85 -4.63
C ILE A 357 16.69 -10.34 -4.87
N LYS A 358 17.42 -11.25 -4.19
CA LYS A 358 17.21 -12.70 -4.26
C LYS A 358 15.77 -13.11 -3.97
N TRP A 359 15.03 -12.37 -3.14
CA TRP A 359 13.62 -12.70 -2.89
C TRP A 359 12.75 -12.66 -4.16
N SER A 360 13.07 -11.80 -5.13
CA SER A 360 12.36 -11.80 -6.43
C SER A 360 12.66 -13.07 -7.24
N PHE A 361 13.85 -13.64 -7.09
CA PHE A 361 14.22 -14.93 -7.66
C PHE A 361 13.53 -16.09 -6.93
N ASP A 362 13.53 -16.08 -5.59
CA ASP A 362 12.88 -17.11 -4.78
C ASP A 362 11.36 -17.17 -5.05
N SER A 363 10.72 -16.03 -5.35
CA SER A 363 9.29 -15.98 -5.69
C SER A 363 8.95 -16.52 -7.08
N LEU A 364 9.92 -16.80 -7.94
CA LEU A 364 9.66 -17.44 -9.24
C LEU A 364 9.16 -18.88 -9.09
N GLU A 365 9.57 -19.56 -8.01
CA GLU A 365 9.28 -20.96 -7.76
C GLU A 365 7.82 -21.20 -7.34
N SER A 366 7.23 -20.28 -6.56
CA SER A 366 5.82 -20.37 -6.13
C SER A 366 4.83 -20.28 -7.30
N GLN A 367 5.15 -19.50 -8.34
CA GLN A 367 4.31 -19.32 -9.53
C GLN A 367 4.34 -20.51 -10.52
N VAL A 368 5.23 -21.48 -10.32
CA VAL A 368 5.32 -22.71 -11.13
C VAL A 368 4.50 -23.85 -10.53
N ILE A 369 4.33 -23.87 -9.20
CA ILE A 369 3.64 -24.94 -8.47
C ILE A 369 2.13 -24.93 -8.75
N GLU A 370 1.49 -23.77 -8.89
CA GLU A 370 0.03 -23.66 -9.12
C GLU A 370 -0.43 -24.21 -10.48
N LEU A 371 0.38 -24.10 -11.54
CA LEU A 371 0.06 -24.67 -12.86
C LEU A 371 0.30 -26.18 -12.94
N SER A 372 0.89 -26.78 -11.90
CA SER A 372 1.26 -28.19 -11.87
C SER A 372 0.30 -29.07 -11.05
N SER A 373 -0.49 -28.49 -10.14
CA SER A 373 -1.38 -29.24 -9.24
C SER A 373 -2.62 -29.82 -9.93
N GLU A 374 -3.10 -29.22 -11.03
CA GLU A 374 -4.30 -29.73 -11.73
C GLU A 374 -4.04 -30.90 -12.68
N GLN A 375 -2.77 -31.21 -13.00
CA GLN A 375 -2.41 -32.28 -13.95
C GLN A 375 -1.48 -33.36 -13.39
N ARG A 376 -1.34 -33.48 -12.06
CA ARG A 376 -0.53 -34.52 -11.41
C ARG A 376 -1.19 -35.92 -11.44
N SER A 377 -1.92 -36.24 -12.50
CA SER A 377 -2.41 -37.58 -12.80
C SER A 377 -1.79 -38.08 -14.11
N LYS A 378 -0.84 -39.02 -13.97
CA LYS A 378 -0.38 -40.05 -14.94
C LYS A 378 0.92 -39.90 -15.72
N HIS A 379 1.76 -38.87 -15.58
CA HIS A 379 3.14 -38.92 -16.11
C HIS A 379 4.18 -38.54 -15.06
N LEU A 380 4.81 -39.57 -14.49
CA LEU A 380 5.95 -39.46 -13.59
C LEU A 380 7.19 -39.06 -14.41
N ASN A 381 7.89 -37.99 -14.00
CA ASN A 381 9.18 -37.52 -14.52
C ASN A 381 9.22 -36.77 -15.87
N LYS A 382 8.41 -35.70 -16.05
CA LYS A 382 8.70 -34.69 -17.10
C LYS A 382 8.99 -33.34 -16.43
N LYS A 383 10.26 -32.95 -16.30
CA LYS A 383 10.66 -31.60 -15.84
C LYS A 383 10.14 -30.60 -16.88
N ARG A 384 9.04 -29.90 -16.59
CA ARG A 384 8.24 -29.13 -17.58
C ARG A 384 8.85 -27.77 -17.93
N GLY A 385 10.05 -27.49 -17.45
CA GLY A 385 10.80 -26.24 -17.62
C GLY A 385 11.26 -25.67 -16.27
N ASP A 386 12.30 -24.83 -16.30
CA ASP A 386 12.99 -24.29 -15.12
C ASP A 386 13.29 -22.80 -15.32
N ILE A 387 12.36 -21.95 -14.90
CA ILE A 387 12.47 -20.49 -15.05
C ILE A 387 13.63 -19.91 -14.22
N GLN A 388 13.99 -20.54 -13.11
CA GLN A 388 15.12 -20.14 -12.27
C GLN A 388 16.44 -20.38 -13.02
N SER A 389 16.61 -21.55 -13.63
CA SER A 389 17.76 -21.83 -14.51
C SER A 389 17.83 -20.85 -15.70
N CYS A 390 16.68 -20.55 -16.34
CA CYS A 390 16.61 -19.53 -17.40
C CYS A 390 17.09 -18.15 -16.92
N PHE A 391 16.66 -17.71 -15.73
CA PHE A 391 17.10 -16.47 -15.11
C PHE A 391 18.61 -16.47 -14.86
N LEU A 392 19.14 -17.53 -14.23
CA LEU A 392 20.57 -17.63 -13.94
C LEU A 392 21.40 -17.60 -15.22
N TYR A 393 20.94 -18.27 -16.29
CA TYR A 393 21.61 -18.28 -17.59
C TYR A 393 21.72 -16.88 -18.22
N CYS A 394 20.73 -16.00 -18.02
CA CYS A 394 20.81 -14.62 -18.48
C CYS A 394 22.00 -13.85 -17.86
N SER A 395 22.51 -14.29 -16.71
CA SER A 395 23.63 -13.61 -16.04
C SER A 395 24.98 -13.74 -16.78
N LEU A 396 25.04 -14.66 -17.75
CA LEU A 396 26.18 -14.84 -18.66
C LEU A 396 26.31 -13.70 -19.68
N TYR A 397 25.25 -12.92 -19.91
CA TYR A 397 25.25 -11.85 -20.89
C TYR A 397 25.49 -10.48 -20.23
N PRO A 398 26.65 -9.82 -20.46
CA PRO A 398 26.93 -8.49 -19.92
C PRO A 398 26.14 -7.37 -20.62
N ALA A 399 25.57 -7.65 -21.79
CA ALA A 399 24.82 -6.71 -22.61
C ALA A 399 23.45 -7.29 -23.00
N ALA A 400 22.64 -6.49 -23.70
CA ALA A 400 21.33 -6.93 -24.16
C ALA A 400 21.43 -8.11 -25.14
N ILE A 401 20.50 -9.06 -25.01
CA ILE A 401 20.41 -10.27 -25.82
C ILE A 401 19.10 -10.32 -26.59
N ARG A 402 19.14 -10.73 -27.86
CA ARG A 402 17.93 -10.97 -28.66
C ARG A 402 17.13 -12.13 -28.08
N ILE A 403 15.82 -11.96 -27.99
CA ILE A 403 14.87 -12.92 -27.42
C ILE A 403 14.98 -14.29 -28.11
N ASP A 404 14.96 -14.33 -29.44
CA ASP A 404 14.99 -15.59 -30.20
C ASP A 404 16.27 -16.40 -29.93
N GLY A 405 17.40 -15.70 -29.77
CA GLY A 405 18.69 -16.33 -29.48
C GLY A 405 18.74 -16.89 -28.06
N LEU A 406 18.24 -16.12 -27.09
CA LEU A 406 18.16 -16.54 -25.69
C LEU A 406 17.30 -17.80 -25.52
N ILE A 407 16.12 -17.82 -26.16
CA ILE A 407 15.21 -18.98 -26.13
C ILE A 407 15.87 -20.21 -26.76
N HIS A 408 16.58 -20.03 -27.88
CA HIS A 408 17.29 -21.13 -28.51
C HIS A 408 18.36 -21.73 -27.57
N CYS A 409 19.13 -20.89 -26.88
CA CYS A 409 20.09 -21.34 -25.87
C CYS A 409 19.38 -22.07 -24.71
N TRP A 410 18.32 -21.51 -24.15
CA TRP A 410 17.56 -22.18 -23.07
C TRP A 410 16.98 -23.53 -23.49
N TRP A 411 16.59 -23.67 -24.76
CA TRP A 411 16.12 -24.95 -25.28
C TRP A 411 17.26 -25.96 -25.42
N ALA A 412 18.41 -25.54 -25.94
CA ALA A 412 19.60 -26.38 -26.07
C ALA A 412 20.11 -26.89 -24.70
N GLU A 413 20.02 -26.05 -23.66
CA GLU A 413 20.34 -26.42 -22.27
C GLU A 413 19.24 -27.25 -21.58
N GLY A 414 18.10 -27.50 -22.25
CA GLY A 414 16.99 -28.29 -21.69
C GLY A 414 16.13 -27.56 -20.66
N PHE A 415 16.38 -26.27 -20.38
CA PHE A 415 15.61 -25.48 -19.39
C PHE A 415 14.15 -25.27 -19.79
N LEU A 416 13.83 -25.46 -21.07
CA LEU A 416 12.47 -25.35 -21.61
C LEU A 416 11.78 -26.71 -21.77
N GLY A 417 12.32 -27.79 -21.19
CA GLY A 417 11.75 -29.14 -21.23
C GLY A 417 12.42 -30.06 -22.25
N GLU A 418 12.79 -31.26 -21.81
CA GLU A 418 13.68 -32.20 -22.53
C GLU A 418 13.05 -32.88 -23.76
N HIS A 419 11.72 -32.86 -23.90
CA HIS A 419 11.00 -33.62 -24.94
C HIS A 419 9.94 -32.80 -25.68
N ASP A 420 10.09 -31.48 -25.68
CA ASP A 420 9.14 -30.59 -26.33
C ASP A 420 9.60 -30.24 -27.75
N THR A 421 8.65 -30.00 -28.65
CA THR A 421 8.97 -29.49 -29.99
C THR A 421 9.56 -28.07 -29.89
N TYR A 422 10.28 -27.62 -30.91
CA TYR A 422 10.82 -26.25 -30.92
C TYR A 422 9.72 -25.20 -30.70
N GLU A 423 8.56 -25.36 -31.33
CA GLU A 423 7.43 -24.43 -31.17
C GLU A 423 6.93 -24.39 -29.72
N GLN A 424 6.79 -25.54 -29.06
CA GLN A 424 6.39 -25.62 -27.65
C GLN A 424 7.43 -24.97 -26.73
N ALA A 425 8.71 -25.27 -26.95
CA ALA A 425 9.82 -24.67 -26.22
C ALA A 425 9.85 -23.15 -26.45
N TYR A 426 9.66 -22.68 -27.68
CA TYR A 426 9.66 -21.26 -28.02
C TYR A 426 8.54 -20.50 -27.31
N ASN A 427 7.30 -21.01 -27.39
CA ASN A 427 6.15 -20.41 -26.69
C ASN A 427 6.36 -20.36 -25.17
N ARG A 428 6.95 -21.41 -24.59
CA ARG A 428 7.35 -21.42 -23.17
C ARG A 428 8.44 -20.39 -22.88
N GLY A 429 9.44 -20.28 -23.74
CA GLY A 429 10.52 -19.30 -23.64
C GLY A 429 10.00 -17.86 -23.62
N ILE A 430 9.05 -17.54 -24.50
CA ILE A 430 8.36 -16.24 -24.49
C ILE A 430 7.61 -16.04 -23.16
N THR A 431 6.90 -17.06 -22.68
CA THR A 431 6.21 -16.99 -21.39
C THR A 431 7.17 -16.70 -20.23
N TYR A 432 8.32 -17.36 -20.19
CA TYR A 432 9.33 -17.13 -19.16
C TYR A 432 9.96 -15.74 -19.26
N ILE A 433 10.23 -15.25 -20.47
CA ILE A 433 10.74 -13.88 -20.66
C ILE A 433 9.73 -12.85 -20.15
N GLU A 434 8.46 -12.96 -20.49
CA GLU A 434 7.44 -12.03 -20.01
C GLU A 434 7.28 -12.11 -18.49
N ARG A 435 7.30 -13.32 -17.90
CA ARG A 435 7.29 -13.47 -16.43
C ARG A 435 8.49 -12.83 -15.74
N LEU A 436 9.70 -13.01 -16.30
CA LEU A 436 10.91 -12.39 -15.76
C LEU A 436 10.88 -10.85 -15.90
N LYS A 437 10.27 -10.34 -16.97
CA LYS A 437 10.04 -8.89 -17.15
C LYS A 437 9.02 -8.36 -16.14
N ASP A 438 7.91 -9.05 -15.97
CA ASP A 438 6.86 -8.68 -15.02
C ASP A 438 7.41 -8.69 -13.57
N ALA A 439 8.29 -9.65 -13.23
CA ALA A 439 8.99 -9.72 -11.94
C ALA A 439 10.16 -8.72 -11.78
N CYS A 440 10.38 -7.83 -12.77
CA CYS A 440 11.50 -6.87 -12.81
C CYS A 440 12.90 -7.50 -12.71
N LEU A 441 13.05 -8.75 -13.17
CA LEU A 441 14.32 -9.47 -13.24
C LEU A 441 14.99 -9.35 -14.62
N LEU A 442 14.20 -9.03 -15.65
CA LEU A 442 14.66 -8.64 -16.98
C LEU A 442 13.97 -7.34 -17.41
N GLU A 443 14.66 -6.58 -18.25
CA GLU A 443 14.18 -5.33 -18.81
C GLU A 443 14.05 -5.45 -20.33
N ALA A 444 13.00 -4.86 -20.89
CA ALA A 444 12.89 -4.72 -22.33
C ALA A 444 13.98 -3.78 -22.84
N HIS A 445 14.67 -4.17 -23.92
CA HIS A 445 15.69 -3.34 -24.55
C HIS A 445 15.51 -3.36 -26.06
N ARG A 446 15.55 -2.18 -26.71
CA ARG A 446 15.43 -2.00 -28.18
C ARG A 446 14.38 -2.96 -28.82
N LEU A 447 14.51 -3.30 -30.09
CA LEU A 447 13.59 -4.21 -30.80
C LEU A 447 13.93 -5.67 -30.46
N ASN A 448 12.99 -6.39 -29.84
CA ASN A 448 13.04 -7.82 -29.55
C ASN A 448 14.31 -8.28 -28.77
N SER A 449 14.80 -7.46 -27.84
CA SER A 449 15.91 -7.84 -26.96
C SER A 449 15.58 -7.56 -25.50
N VAL A 450 16.29 -8.25 -24.60
CA VAL A 450 16.18 -8.09 -23.16
C VAL A 450 17.55 -7.81 -22.56
N LYS A 451 17.59 -7.06 -21.46
CA LYS A 451 18.79 -6.81 -20.67
C LYS A 451 18.51 -7.17 -19.22
N MET A 452 19.51 -7.70 -18.52
CA MET A 452 19.48 -7.81 -17.06
C MET A 452 20.17 -6.59 -16.45
N HIS A 453 19.53 -5.95 -15.48
CA HIS A 453 20.10 -4.85 -14.70
C HIS A 453 21.39 -5.31 -14.00
N ASP A 454 22.41 -4.45 -13.91
CA ASP A 454 23.76 -4.89 -13.51
C ASP A 454 23.79 -5.50 -12.10
N VAL A 455 23.16 -4.85 -11.12
CA VAL A 455 23.04 -5.41 -9.75
C VAL A 455 22.22 -6.71 -9.71
N VAL A 456 21.20 -6.87 -10.57
CA VAL A 456 20.41 -8.11 -10.63
C VAL A 456 21.25 -9.24 -11.21
N ARG A 457 22.09 -8.93 -12.21
CA ARG A 457 23.06 -9.86 -12.79
C ARG A 457 24.10 -10.30 -11.76
N ASP A 458 24.61 -9.39 -10.94
CA ASP A 458 25.54 -9.75 -9.88
C ASP A 458 24.89 -10.69 -8.85
N VAL A 459 23.65 -10.41 -8.48
CA VAL A 459 22.89 -11.30 -7.59
C VAL A 459 22.65 -12.67 -8.22
N ALA A 460 22.35 -12.74 -9.52
CA ALA A 460 22.21 -14.00 -10.23
C ALA A 460 23.50 -14.82 -10.23
N ARG A 461 24.67 -14.17 -10.45
CA ARG A 461 25.98 -14.82 -10.38
C ARG A 461 26.32 -15.30 -8.97
N TRP A 462 26.05 -14.46 -7.97
CA TRP A 462 26.22 -14.82 -6.56
C TRP A 462 25.33 -16.00 -6.14
N ILE A 463 24.10 -16.03 -6.63
CA ILE A 463 23.20 -17.17 -6.45
C ILE A 463 23.83 -18.42 -7.08
N ALA A 464 24.21 -18.35 -8.36
CA ALA A 464 24.79 -19.48 -9.08
C ALA A 464 26.07 -20.04 -8.41
N SER A 465 26.91 -19.18 -7.83
CA SER A 465 28.11 -19.61 -7.10
C SER A 465 27.83 -20.20 -5.71
N THR A 466 26.67 -19.90 -5.11
CA THR A 466 26.28 -20.40 -3.79
C THR A 466 25.55 -21.76 -3.86
N PHE A 467 24.87 -22.07 -4.97
CA PHE A 467 24.10 -23.31 -5.18
C PHE A 467 24.98 -24.51 -5.61
N GLY A 468 26.06 -24.77 -4.85
CA GLY A 468 26.96 -25.91 -5.03
C GLY A 468 26.23 -27.21 -5.45
N ASP A 469 26.71 -27.78 -6.56
CA ASP A 469 26.42 -29.10 -7.14
C ASP A 469 25.11 -29.38 -7.92
N GLU A 470 23.95 -28.75 -7.69
CA GLU A 470 22.72 -29.08 -8.46
C GLU A 470 22.53 -28.28 -9.76
N HIS A 471 23.08 -27.07 -9.85
CA HIS A 471 23.10 -26.23 -11.07
C HIS A 471 24.51 -25.98 -11.62
N HIS A 472 25.53 -26.58 -10.98
CA HIS A 472 26.93 -26.31 -11.24
C HIS A 472 27.40 -26.81 -12.62
N PHE A 473 26.74 -27.84 -13.18
CA PHE A 473 27.12 -28.44 -14.45
C PHE A 473 27.09 -27.45 -15.63
N CYS A 474 26.17 -26.48 -15.61
CA CYS A 474 26.06 -25.46 -16.66
C CYS A 474 27.00 -24.26 -16.46
N PHE A 475 27.63 -24.06 -15.30
CA PHE A 475 28.52 -22.90 -15.06
C PHE A 475 30.01 -23.30 -15.04
N SER A 476 30.36 -24.52 -14.62
CA SER A 476 31.77 -24.97 -14.58
C SER A 476 32.41 -25.18 -15.96
N SER A 477 31.61 -25.42 -17.02
CA SER A 477 32.12 -25.60 -18.38
C SER A 477 32.51 -24.29 -19.08
N TRP A 478 32.19 -23.13 -18.51
CA TRP A 478 32.31 -21.83 -19.19
C TRP A 478 33.33 -20.86 -18.59
N ASN A 479 34.00 -21.24 -17.49
CA ASN A 479 35.12 -20.48 -16.89
C ASN A 479 36.41 -20.43 -17.77
N TRP A 480 36.29 -20.69 -19.08
CA TRP A 480 37.41 -20.72 -20.04
C TRP A 480 37.28 -19.73 -21.19
N VAL A 481 36.30 -18.81 -21.17
CA VAL A 481 36.18 -17.78 -22.20
C VAL A 481 35.96 -16.42 -21.56
N ASP A 482 37.05 -15.84 -21.05
CA ASP A 482 37.25 -14.39 -20.92
C ASP A 482 38.60 -14.02 -21.55
#